data_AF-A0A6J6D0K6-F1
#
_entry.id   AF-A0A6J6D0K6-F1
#
_cell.length_a   1.000
_cell.length_b   1.000
_cell.length_c   1.000
_cell.angle_alpha   90.00
_cell.angle_beta   90.00
_cell.angle_gamma   90.00
#
_symmetry.space_group_name_H-M   'P 1'
#
loop_
_entity.id
_entity.type
_entity.pdbx_description
1 polymer ?
#
loop_
_entity_poly.entity_id
_entity_poly.type
_entity_poly.pdbx_seq_one_letter_code
_entity_poly.pdbx_strand_id
1 'polypeptide(L)'
;MGADMILGDRYGTSCHSAFVDVAEQHLRMLGYQVQRNKPYAGGFITEHYGSPGAGFHALQIEINRALYMDEETLAKKPTFAQVSMDLRDVVESLMRTAADMGGETLPLAAE
;
A
#
# COMPACT_ATOMS: atom_id res chain seq x y z
N MET A 1 8.15 16.94 11.46
CA MET A 1 7.98 15.47 11.45
C MET A 1 7.28 15.11 10.15
N GLY A 2 7.90 14.23 9.36
CA GLY A 2 7.31 13.70 8.12
C GLY A 2 6.53 12.42 8.40
N ALA A 3 5.74 11.95 7.42
CA ALA A 3 5.09 10.65 7.50
C ALA A 3 6.13 9.51 7.53
N ASP A 4 5.78 8.42 8.22
CA ASP A 4 6.51 7.16 8.15
C ASP A 4 6.12 6.38 6.90
N MET A 5 4.81 6.40 6.57
CA MET A 5 4.22 5.73 5.43
C MET A 5 3.29 6.69 4.68
N ILE A 6 3.32 6.68 3.35
CA ILE A 6 2.35 7.42 2.52
C ILE A 6 1.63 6.46 1.59
N LEU A 7 0.30 6.49 1.64
CA LEU A 7 -0.57 5.69 0.78
C LEU A 7 -1.05 6.55 -0.39
N GLY A 8 -0.72 6.14 -1.62
CA GLY A 8 -1.07 6.82 -2.86
C GLY A 8 -2.07 6.02 -3.68
N ASP A 9 -3.32 6.47 -3.75
CA ASP A 9 -4.43 5.83 -4.48
C ASP A 9 -4.99 6.71 -5.62
N ARG A 10 -4.19 7.71 -6.02
CA ARG A 10 -4.56 8.75 -6.98
C ARG A 10 -5.88 9.43 -6.63
N TYR A 11 -6.02 9.80 -5.35
CA TYR A 11 -7.22 10.44 -4.81
C TYR A 11 -8.48 9.59 -5.06
N GLY A 12 -8.34 8.27 -4.88
CA GLY A 12 -9.41 7.29 -5.06
C GLY A 12 -9.67 6.83 -6.49
N THR A 13 -8.88 7.28 -7.47
CA THR A 13 -9.09 6.90 -8.89
C THR A 13 -8.42 5.58 -9.25
N SER A 14 -7.35 5.17 -8.55
CA SER A 14 -6.61 3.94 -8.87
C SER A 14 -7.00 2.72 -8.04
N CYS A 15 -7.71 2.91 -6.92
CA CYS A 15 -8.02 1.84 -5.97
C CYS A 15 -9.36 2.11 -5.26
N HIS A 16 -10.10 1.05 -4.91
CA HIS A 16 -11.29 1.19 -4.08
C HIS A 16 -10.90 1.58 -2.65
N SER A 17 -11.67 2.48 -2.01
CA SER A 17 -11.30 3.05 -0.70
C SER A 17 -11.08 2.00 0.39
N ALA A 18 -11.83 0.89 0.35
CA ALA A 18 -11.71 -0.22 1.30
C ALA A 18 -10.27 -0.76 1.43
N PHE A 19 -9.52 -0.85 0.33
CA PHE A 19 -8.11 -1.30 0.38
C PHE A 19 -7.23 -0.28 1.11
N VAL A 20 -7.43 1.01 0.83
CA VAL A 20 -6.65 2.11 1.42
C VAL A 20 -6.96 2.24 2.91
N ASP A 21 -8.24 2.08 3.28
CA ASP A 21 -8.71 2.11 4.67
C ASP A 21 -8.09 0.97 5.48
N VAL A 22 -8.10 -0.26 4.95
CA VAL A 22 -7.50 -1.43 5.61
C VAL A 22 -5.98 -1.27 5.76
N ALA A 23 -5.28 -0.84 4.72
CA ALA A 23 -3.84 -0.60 4.80
C ALA A 23 -3.50 0.49 5.83
N GLU A 24 -4.22 1.61 5.83
CA GLU A 24 -4.00 2.70 6.78
C GLU A 24 -4.26 2.25 8.21
N GLN A 25 -5.39 1.58 8.46
CA GLN A 25 -5.73 1.10 9.80
C GLN A 25 -4.67 0.14 10.33
N HIS A 26 -4.23 -0.81 9.51
CA HIS A 26 -3.23 -1.80 9.91
C HIS A 26 -1.89 -1.16 10.25
N LEU A 27 -1.39 -0.26 9.39
CA LEU A 27 -0.14 0.48 9.63
C LEU A 27 -0.24 1.38 10.88
N ARG A 28 -1.38 2.05 11.09
CA ARG A 28 -1.58 2.88 12.30
C ARG A 28 -1.63 2.03 13.57
N MET A 29 -2.21 0.83 13.54
CA MET A 29 -2.20 -0.09 14.69
C MET A 29 -0.79 -0.57 15.05
N LEU A 30 0.10 -0.69 14.05
CA LEU A 30 1.52 -0.99 14.25
C LEU A 30 2.33 0.24 14.73
N GLY A 31 1.70 1.41 14.84
CA GLY A 31 2.28 2.62 15.40
C GLY A 31 2.91 3.59 14.38
N TYR A 32 2.75 3.34 13.08
CA TYR A 32 3.29 4.23 12.04
C TYR A 32 2.48 5.52 11.89
N GLN A 33 3.16 6.63 11.60
CA GLN A 33 2.53 7.86 11.13
C GLN A 33 2.19 7.75 9.63
N VAL A 34 0.91 7.55 9.33
CA VAL A 34 0.42 7.35 7.96
C VAL A 34 -0.20 8.63 7.40
N GLN A 35 0.12 8.97 6.14
CA GLN A 35 -0.57 10.00 5.36
C GLN A 35 -1.13 9.42 4.06
N ARG A 36 -2.14 10.09 3.49
CA ARG A 36 -2.69 9.76 2.18
C ARG A 36 -2.34 10.83 1.16
N ASN A 37 -1.91 10.40 -0.01
CA ASN A 37 -1.74 11.16 -1.23
C ASN A 37 -0.82 12.40 -1.18
N LYS A 38 -0.12 12.64 -0.07
CA LYS A 38 0.74 13.82 0.11
C LYS A 38 2.09 13.44 0.71
N PRO A 39 3.20 13.96 0.15
CA PRO A 39 3.30 14.65 -1.15
C PRO A 39 3.09 13.72 -2.37
N TYR A 40 2.98 12.40 -2.16
CA TYR A 40 2.89 11.42 -3.23
C TYR A 40 1.49 10.81 -3.33
N ALA A 41 0.76 11.15 -4.40
CA ALA A 41 -0.58 10.63 -4.67
C ALA A 41 -0.61 9.27 -5.38
N GLY A 42 0.54 8.61 -5.56
CA GLY A 42 0.72 7.57 -6.55
C GLY A 42 1.45 8.11 -7.78
N GLY A 43 1.93 7.23 -8.66
CA GLY A 43 2.70 7.52 -9.89
C GLY A 43 2.00 7.09 -11.18
N PHE A 44 2.81 6.95 -12.25
CA PHE A 44 2.38 6.38 -13.53
C PHE A 44 1.73 4.99 -13.35
N ILE A 45 2.29 4.14 -12.49
CA ILE A 45 1.78 2.78 -12.26
C ILE A 45 0.35 2.80 -11.72
N THR A 46 0.08 3.61 -10.69
CA THR A 46 -1.27 3.71 -10.12
C THR A 46 -2.26 4.31 -11.12
N GLU A 47 -1.83 5.30 -11.91
CA GLU A 47 -2.67 5.92 -12.93
C GLU A 47 -3.01 4.99 -14.10
N HIS A 48 -2.03 4.21 -14.56
CA HIS A 48 -2.16 3.38 -15.76
C HIS A 48 -2.82 2.04 -15.49
N TYR A 49 -2.53 1.41 -14.34
CA TYR A 49 -3.00 0.06 -14.02
C TYR A 49 -4.16 0.03 -13.02
N GLY A 50 -4.46 1.17 -12.38
CA GLY A 50 -5.65 1.30 -11.56
C GLY A 50 -6.90 1.45 -12.43
N SER A 51 -7.82 0.49 -12.33
CA SER A 51 -9.15 0.57 -12.93
C SER A 51 -10.16 -0.10 -11.99
N PRO A 52 -10.55 0.58 -10.88
CA PRO A 52 -11.41 -0.04 -9.86
C PRO A 52 -12.75 -0.54 -10.42
N GLY A 53 -13.31 0.15 -11.42
CA GLY A 53 -14.55 -0.28 -12.08
C GLY A 53 -14.42 -1.58 -12.89
N ALA A 54 -13.20 -1.99 -13.24
CA ALA A 54 -12.89 -3.26 -13.89
C ALA A 54 -12.25 -4.28 -12.91
N GLY A 55 -12.27 -4.00 -11.60
CA GLY A 55 -11.71 -4.89 -10.58
C GLY A 55 -10.18 -4.84 -10.45
N PHE A 56 -9.51 -3.92 -11.15
CA PHE A 56 -8.06 -3.73 -11.03
C PHE A 56 -7.76 -2.59 -10.05
N HIS A 57 -7.07 -2.91 -8.96
CA HIS A 57 -6.78 -1.97 -7.89
C HIS A 57 -5.28 -1.76 -7.75
N ALA A 58 -4.83 -0.52 -7.87
CA ALA A 58 -3.43 -0.14 -7.72
C ALA A 58 -3.25 0.86 -6.57
N LEU A 59 -2.49 0.46 -5.55
CA LEU A 59 -2.14 1.26 -4.39
C LEU A 59 -0.61 1.39 -4.30
N GLN A 60 -0.11 2.62 -4.19
CA GLN A 60 1.30 2.90 -3.90
C GLN A 60 1.51 3.03 -2.38
N ILE A 61 2.59 2.45 -1.87
CA ILE A 61 3.01 2.59 -0.47
C ILE A 61 4.45 3.12 -0.48
N GLU A 62 4.63 4.37 -0.04
CA GLU A 62 5.93 4.97 0.19
C GLU A 62 6.37 4.74 1.63
N ILE A 63 7.61 4.31 1.83
CA ILE A 63 8.17 4.00 3.14
C ILE A 63 9.33 4.95 3.40
N ASN A 64 9.32 5.63 4.55
CA ASN A 64 10.46 6.45 4.98
C ASN A 64 11.70 5.56 5.19
N ARG A 65 12.77 5.83 4.42
CA ARG A 65 13.99 5.01 4.41
C ARG A 65 14.66 4.95 5.77
N ALA A 66 14.58 6.03 6.55
CA ALA A 66 15.10 6.07 7.91
C ALA A 66 14.53 4.98 8.84
N LEU A 67 13.37 4.38 8.52
CA LEU A 67 12.78 3.28 9.31
C LEU A 67 13.56 1.97 9.20
N TYR A 68 14.17 1.70 8.03
CA TYR A 68 14.73 0.37 7.73
C TYR A 68 16.18 0.40 7.25
N MET A 69 16.72 1.57 6.90
CA MET A 69 18.10 1.70 6.44
C MET A 69 18.74 3.01 6.90
N ASP A 70 20.07 2.99 6.94
CA ASP A 70 20.89 4.19 6.98
C ASP A 70 20.93 4.81 5.57
N GLU A 71 20.60 6.10 5.47
CA GLU A 71 20.40 6.75 4.16
C GLU A 71 21.71 7.10 3.45
N GLU A 72 22.81 7.27 4.20
CA GLU A 72 24.13 7.59 3.64
C GLU A 72 24.85 6.33 3.17
N THR A 73 24.90 5.31 4.02
CA THR A 73 25.65 4.06 3.77
C THR A 73 24.83 3.01 3.04
N LEU A 74 23.52 3.19 2.97
CA LEU A 74 22.56 2.21 2.47
C LEU A 74 22.47 0.90 3.27
N ALA A 75 23.13 0.83 4.43
CA ALA A 75 23.11 -0.34 5.29
C ALA A 75 21.72 -0.54 5.92
N LYS A 76 21.27 -1.79 6.00
CA LYS A 76 20.03 -2.14 6.70
C LYS A 76 20.17 -1.85 8.20
N LYS A 77 19.14 -1.26 8.80
CA LYS A 77 19.02 -1.13 10.26
C LYS A 77 18.52 -2.45 10.87
N PRO A 78 18.72 -2.69 12.17
CA PRO A 78 18.14 -3.84 12.86
C PRO A 78 16.61 -3.95 12.71
N THR A 79 15.93 -2.82 12.54
CA THR A 79 14.49 -2.71 12.31
C THR A 79 14.03 -3.18 10.93
N PHE A 80 14.94 -3.43 9.98
CA PHE A 80 14.58 -3.85 8.62
C PHE A 80 13.67 -5.09 8.61
N ALA A 81 14.00 -6.09 9.42
CA ALA A 81 13.23 -7.32 9.51
C ALA A 81 11.80 -7.05 10.00
N GLN A 82 11.65 -6.17 10.99
CA GLN A 82 10.34 -5.79 11.53
C GLN A 82 9.49 -5.05 10.47
N VAL A 83 10.05 -4.03 9.80
CA VAL A 83 9.34 -3.30 8.74
C VAL A 83 8.89 -4.25 7.62
N SER A 84 9.72 -5.23 7.26
CA SER A 84 9.36 -6.24 6.27
C SER A 84 8.23 -7.18 6.74
N MET A 85 8.17 -7.51 8.03
CA MET A 85 7.08 -8.31 8.61
C MET A 85 5.79 -7.50 8.65
N ASP A 86 5.85 -6.25 9.08
CA ASP A 86 4.71 -5.33 9.14
C ASP A 86 4.07 -5.15 7.76
N LEU A 87 4.89 -5.00 6.70
CA LEU A 87 4.39 -4.92 5.33
C LEU A 87 3.77 -6.23 4.84
N ARG A 88 4.26 -7.38 5.30
CA ARG A 88 3.63 -8.68 5.00
C ARG A 88 2.22 -8.73 5.58
N ASP A 89 2.05 -8.32 6.84
CA ASP A 89 0.76 -8.33 7.51
C ASP A 89 -0.25 -7.38 6.85
N VAL A 90 0.22 -6.24 6.34
CA VAL A 90 -0.59 -5.33 5.50
C VAL A 90 -1.01 -6.02 4.19
N VAL A 91 -0.09 -6.68 3.48
CA VAL A 91 -0.41 -7.40 2.24
C VAL A 91 -1.42 -8.52 2.49
N GLU A 92 -1.26 -9.29 3.57
CA GLU A 92 -2.21 -10.32 3.96
C GLU A 92 -3.61 -9.74 4.24
N SER A 93 -3.67 -8.60 4.91
CA SER A 93 -4.94 -7.89 5.17
C SER A 93 -5.60 -7.42 3.87
N LEU A 94 -4.82 -6.90 2.92
CA LEU A 94 -5.32 -6.51 1.59
C LEU A 94 -5.83 -7.70 0.79
N MET A 95 -5.15 -8.85 0.85
CA MET A 95 -5.60 -10.07 0.18
C MET A 95 -6.93 -10.58 0.74
N ARG A 96 -7.15 -10.48 2.06
CA ARG A 96 -8.44 -10.82 2.68
C ARG A 96 -9.54 -9.87 2.18
N THR A 97 -9.29 -8.56 2.16
CA THR A 97 -10.23 -7.58 1.59
C THR A 97 -10.56 -7.88 0.13
N ALA A 98 -9.56 -8.26 -0.68
CA ALA A 98 -9.79 -8.63 -2.08
C ALA A 98 -10.66 -9.88 -2.19
N ALA A 99 -10.44 -10.90 -1.34
CA ALA A 99 -11.26 -12.10 -1.31
C ALA A 99 -12.71 -11.83 -0.89
N ASP A 100 -12.90 -10.95 0.11
CA ASP A 100 -14.24 -10.56 0.58
C ASP A 100 -15.01 -9.72 -0.45
N MET A 101 -14.30 -8.90 -1.23
CA MET A 101 -14.88 -8.13 -2.35
C MET A 101 -15.11 -9.00 -3.59
N GLY A 102 -14.27 -10.00 -3.81
CA GLY A 102 -14.24 -10.89 -4.97
C GLY A 102 -15.29 -12.01 -4.95
N GLY A 103 -16.47 -11.77 -4.40
CA GLY A 103 -17.63 -12.67 -4.47
C GLY A 103 -18.10 -13.04 -5.90
N GLU A 104 -17.44 -12.53 -6.94
CA GLU A 104 -17.59 -12.98 -8.31
C GLU A 104 -16.21 -13.25 -8.95
N THR A 105 -16.06 -14.48 -9.46
CA THR A 105 -14.90 -14.98 -10.20
C THR A 105 -14.42 -14.01 -11.27
N LEU A 106 -13.14 -13.65 -11.25
CA LEU A 106 -12.44 -13.11 -12.42
C LEU A 106 -12.62 -14.10 -13.59
N PRO A 107 -13.16 -13.68 -14.74
CA PRO A 107 -13.12 -14.54 -15.92
C PRO A 107 -11.66 -14.84 -16.21
N LEU A 108 -11.33 -16.13 -16.41
CA LEU A 108 -10.04 -16.53 -16.93
C LEU A 108 -9.76 -15.69 -18.18
N ALA A 109 -8.69 -14.90 -18.14
CA ALA A 109 -8.26 -14.12 -19.28
C ALA A 109 -8.04 -15.09 -20.45
N ALA A 110 -8.84 -14.93 -21.51
CA ALA A 110 -8.61 -15.59 -22.78
C ALA A 110 -7.32 -15.01 -23.40
N GLU A 111 -6.48 -15.90 -23.91
CA GLU A 111 -5.25 -15.62 -24.65
C GLU A 111 -5.48 -14.72 -25.87
#